data_AF-A0A1I2HWD9-F1
#
_entry.id   AF-A0A1I2HWD9-F1
#
_cell.length_a   1.000
_cell.length_b   1.000
_cell.length_c   1.000
_cell.angle_alpha   90.00
_cell.angle_beta   90.00
_cell.angle_gamma   90.00
#
_symmetry.space_group_name_H-M   'P 1'
#
loop_
_entity.id
_entity.type
_entity.pdbx_description
1 polymer ?
#
loop_
_entity_poly.entity_id
_entity_poly.type
_entity_poly.pdbx_seq_one_letter_code
_entity_poly.pdbx_strand_id
1 'polypeptide(L)'
;PTEKGIRLISYLRENGAEFLTSAQTTGEWEACLKMIERGEFEADQFMDGIRQTTRDLIEILRQQSLTIPGAVFEPVGAPCPQCGQGVEANVAGFQCSAGCGFTLRREIATRQMTNQEIATLLKTGECTGLKGFYSAKNKRKFDATLFIEGTEIKFRFEEQPQTSLSCKCPKCDSTMASKERLVLCTECDFKVWREVCKRDLTDAEMVKLLTAGKIDLVKGFKSKMGKKFDAGVKLNLGDGKVELVFAER
;
A
#
# COMPACT_ATOMS: atom_id res chain seq x y z
N PRO A 1 16.49 -13.35 13.49
CA PRO A 1 16.27 -11.99 14.02
C PRO A 1 15.64 -11.07 12.95
N THR A 2 14.74 -10.16 13.33
CA THR A 2 14.14 -9.18 12.41
C THR A 2 15.05 -7.97 12.25
N GLU A 3 15.00 -7.29 11.10
CA GLU A 3 15.78 -6.08 10.86
C GLU A 3 15.50 -4.98 11.90
N LYS A 4 14.24 -4.85 12.33
CA LYS A 4 13.84 -3.94 13.42
C LYS A 4 14.53 -4.30 14.75
N GLY A 5 14.61 -5.58 15.09
CA GLY A 5 15.26 -6.04 16.32
C GLY A 5 16.77 -5.81 16.32
N ILE A 6 17.44 -6.06 15.18
CA ILE A 6 18.89 -5.80 15.04
C ILE A 6 19.17 -4.31 15.20
N ARG A 7 18.42 -3.44 14.51
CA ARG A 7 18.57 -1.99 14.63
C ARG A 7 18.35 -1.48 16.05
N LEU A 8 17.36 -2.02 16.76
CA LEU A 8 17.10 -1.64 18.15
C LEU A 8 18.29 -1.99 19.05
N ILE A 9 18.85 -3.18 18.92
CA ILE A 9 20.01 -3.61 19.73
C ILE A 9 21.23 -2.75 19.43
N SER A 10 21.53 -2.51 18.14
CA SER A 10 22.62 -1.61 17.73
C SER A 10 22.44 -0.21 18.32
N TYR A 11 21.22 0.34 18.22
CA TYR A 11 20.89 1.65 18.78
C TYR A 11 21.13 1.69 20.30
N LEU A 12 20.64 0.71 21.07
CA LEU A 12 20.86 0.68 22.52
C LEU A 12 22.34 0.66 22.91
N ARG A 13 23.17 -0.08 22.16
CA ARG A 13 24.63 -0.15 22.39
C ARG A 13 25.34 1.15 22.05
N GLU A 14 25.06 1.71 20.87
CA GLU A 14 25.67 2.96 20.40
C GLU A 14 25.30 4.16 21.28
N ASN A 15 24.16 4.08 21.97
CA ASN A 15 23.64 5.17 22.78
C ASN A 15 23.90 4.98 24.29
N GLY A 16 24.79 4.08 24.70
CA GLY A 16 25.20 3.93 26.11
C GLY A 16 24.18 3.20 27.00
N ALA A 17 23.16 2.59 26.41
CA ALA A 17 22.15 1.76 27.09
C ALA A 17 22.44 0.25 26.92
N GLU A 18 23.71 -0.13 26.68
CA GLU A 18 24.13 -1.52 26.43
C GLU A 18 23.76 -2.46 27.58
N PHE A 19 23.76 -1.96 28.83
CA PHE A 19 23.46 -2.74 30.04
C PHE A 19 22.09 -3.44 29.97
N LEU A 20 21.09 -2.87 29.27
CA LEU A 20 19.76 -3.47 29.06
C LEU A 20 19.80 -4.71 28.17
N THR A 21 20.86 -4.83 27.36
CA THR A 21 21.06 -5.96 26.44
C THR A 21 22.18 -6.89 26.91
N SER A 22 22.73 -6.66 28.10
CA SER A 22 23.84 -7.43 28.66
C SER A 22 23.34 -8.62 29.48
N ALA A 23 23.86 -9.81 29.15
CA ALA A 23 23.62 -11.02 29.92
C ALA A 23 24.20 -10.92 31.34
N GLN A 24 25.27 -10.15 31.53
CA GLN A 24 25.89 -9.97 32.84
C GLN A 24 24.98 -9.19 33.79
N THR A 25 24.47 -8.03 33.37
CA THR A 25 23.56 -7.20 34.19
C THR A 25 22.27 -7.95 34.52
N THR A 26 21.77 -8.74 33.57
CA THR A 26 20.64 -9.65 33.82
C THR A 26 20.96 -10.67 34.92
N GLY A 27 22.17 -11.26 34.89
CA GLY A 27 22.63 -12.20 35.91
C GLY A 27 22.83 -11.56 37.28
N GLU A 28 23.33 -10.32 37.33
CA GLU A 28 23.47 -9.54 38.56
C GLU A 28 22.10 -9.24 39.19
N TRP A 29 21.10 -8.87 38.39
CA TRP A 29 19.74 -8.65 38.88
C TRP A 29 19.10 -9.92 39.45
N GLU A 30 19.21 -11.05 38.75
CA GLU A 30 18.74 -12.35 39.24
C GLU A 30 19.45 -12.77 40.54
N ALA A 31 20.74 -12.45 40.70
CA ALA A 31 21.46 -12.69 41.94
C ALA A 31 20.93 -11.81 43.09
N CYS A 32 20.71 -10.52 42.85
CA CYS A 32 20.11 -9.61 43.83
C CYS A 32 18.70 -10.07 44.24
N LEU A 33 17.87 -10.50 43.29
CA LEU A 33 16.52 -11.03 43.57
C LEU A 33 16.57 -12.26 44.48
N LYS A 34 17.55 -13.16 44.30
CA LYS A 34 17.76 -14.31 45.20
C LYS A 34 18.23 -13.91 46.59
N MET A 35 19.04 -12.86 46.72
CA MET A 35 19.45 -12.35 48.03
C MET A 35 18.27 -11.73 48.78
N ILE A 36 17.39 -11.02 48.07
CA ILE A 36 16.13 -10.49 48.65
C ILE A 36 15.24 -11.63 49.15
N GLU A 37 15.07 -12.70 48.36
CA GLU A 37 14.29 -13.88 48.76
C GLU A 37 14.80 -14.51 50.07
N ARG A 38 16.12 -14.45 50.29
CA ARG A 38 16.78 -14.98 51.50
C ARG A 38 16.81 -13.98 52.67
N GLY A 39 16.34 -12.75 52.47
CA GLY A 39 16.43 -11.68 53.47
C GLY A 39 17.84 -11.13 53.68
N GLU A 40 18.75 -11.37 52.72
CA GLU A 40 20.15 -10.90 52.75
C GLU A 40 20.31 -9.53 52.08
N PHE A 41 19.27 -9.02 51.42
CA PHE A 41 19.27 -7.73 50.75
C PHE A 41 17.90 -7.06 50.85
N GLU A 42 17.89 -5.74 51.05
CA GLU A 42 16.66 -4.96 51.20
C GLU A 42 16.02 -4.68 49.84
N ALA A 43 14.75 -5.06 49.68
CA ALA A 43 14.01 -4.88 48.43
C ALA A 43 13.93 -3.40 48.01
N ASP A 44 13.81 -2.49 48.97
CA ASP A 44 13.74 -1.06 48.70
C ASP A 44 15.06 -0.52 48.11
N GLN A 45 16.21 -0.99 48.59
CA GLN A 45 17.51 -0.61 48.04
C GLN A 45 17.67 -1.09 46.59
N PHE A 46 17.17 -2.28 46.27
CA PHE A 46 17.16 -2.79 44.90
C PHE A 46 16.29 -1.91 44.00
N MET A 47 15.07 -1.61 44.44
CA MET A 47 14.14 -0.78 43.68
C MET A 47 14.65 0.65 43.49
N ASP A 48 15.37 1.22 44.46
CA ASP A 48 16.05 2.50 44.31
C ASP A 48 17.14 2.45 43.23
N GLY A 49 17.90 1.36 43.14
CA GLY A 49 18.84 1.12 42.05
C GLY A 49 18.16 1.08 40.68
N ILE A 50 17.02 0.38 40.55
CA ILE A 50 16.24 0.33 39.31
C ILE A 50 15.71 1.72 38.92
N ARG A 51 15.18 2.47 39.90
CA ARG A 51 14.72 3.85 39.68
C ARG A 51 15.86 4.74 39.21
N GLN A 52 17.05 4.63 39.81
CA GLN A 52 18.20 5.42 39.42
C GLN A 52 18.65 5.07 37.99
N THR A 53 18.80 3.79 37.69
CA THR A 53 19.13 3.29 36.34
C THR A 53 18.13 3.79 35.29
N THR A 54 16.84 3.82 35.63
CA THR A 54 15.79 4.33 34.74
C THR A 54 15.93 5.84 34.52
N ARG A 55 16.28 6.61 35.56
CA ARG A 55 16.52 8.06 35.43
C ARG A 55 17.73 8.34 34.54
N ASP A 56 18.83 7.63 34.75
CA ASP A 56 20.05 7.77 33.98
C ASP A 56 19.79 7.47 32.50
N LEU A 57 19.01 6.42 32.21
CA LEU A 57 18.56 6.10 30.85
C LEU A 57 17.72 7.23 30.24
N ILE A 58 16.76 7.78 30.99
CA ILE A 58 15.94 8.91 30.52
C ILE A 58 16.83 10.13 30.23
N GLU A 59 17.86 10.37 31.04
CA GLU A 59 18.79 11.48 30.83
C GLU A 59 19.62 11.31 29.55
N ILE A 60 20.18 10.12 29.34
CA ILE A 60 20.87 9.74 28.09
C ILE A 60 19.96 9.97 26.88
N LEU A 61 18.73 9.45 26.93
CA LEU A 61 17.75 9.59 25.84
C LEU A 61 17.31 11.06 25.62
N ARG A 62 17.23 11.87 26.68
CA ARG A 62 16.93 13.31 26.57
C ARG A 62 18.06 14.07 25.90
N GLN A 63 19.30 13.81 26.29
CA GLN A 63 20.48 14.42 25.67
C GLN A 63 20.62 14.01 24.20
N GLN A 64 20.21 12.79 23.85
CA GLN A 64 20.21 12.24 22.50
C GLN A 64 18.89 12.43 21.75
N SER A 65 17.94 13.19 22.28
CA SER A 65 16.66 13.48 21.58
C SER A 65 16.86 14.20 20.24
N LEU A 66 18.06 14.71 19.96
CA LEU A 66 18.48 15.26 18.68
C LEU A 66 18.93 14.20 17.64
N THR A 67 19.21 12.96 18.05
CA THR A 67 19.71 11.87 17.18
C THR A 67 18.73 10.73 16.98
N ILE A 68 17.53 10.77 17.59
CA ILE A 68 16.46 9.81 17.30
C ILE A 68 15.95 10.05 15.86
N PRO A 69 16.03 9.05 14.95
CA PRO A 69 15.45 9.18 13.61
C PRO A 69 13.95 9.46 13.70
N GLY A 70 13.55 10.71 13.45
CA GLY A 70 12.15 11.17 13.53
C GLY A 70 11.84 12.23 14.58
N ALA A 71 12.80 12.67 15.40
CA ALA A 71 12.61 13.80 16.32
C ALA A 71 12.83 15.18 15.67
N VAL A 72 13.55 15.22 14.54
CA VAL A 72 13.75 16.45 13.77
C VAL A 72 12.57 16.65 12.83
N PHE A 73 11.88 17.77 13.03
CA PHE A 73 10.82 18.24 12.15
C PHE A 73 11.40 19.25 11.15
N GLU A 74 11.27 18.93 9.87
CA GLU A 74 11.67 19.80 8.77
C GLU A 74 10.45 20.51 8.19
N PRO A 75 10.52 21.82 7.91
CA PRO A 75 9.41 22.53 7.28
C PRO A 75 9.18 21.99 5.86
N VAL A 76 7.95 21.57 5.58
CA VAL A 76 7.51 21.14 4.23
C VAL A 76 7.32 22.34 3.30
N GLY A 77 7.12 23.52 3.89
CA GLY A 77 6.88 24.76 3.16
C GLY A 77 5.50 24.79 2.51
N ALA A 78 4.49 24.13 3.09
CA ALA A 78 3.10 24.12 2.62
C ALA A 78 2.12 24.46 3.77
N PRO A 79 0.95 25.05 3.45
CA PRO A 79 -0.05 25.39 4.44
C PRO A 79 -0.80 24.15 4.93
N CYS A 80 -1.21 24.18 6.19
CA CYS A 80 -2.02 23.17 6.83
C CYS A 80 -3.46 23.30 6.32
N PRO A 81 -4.09 22.21 5.86
CA PRO A 81 -5.45 22.26 5.33
C PRO A 81 -6.51 22.59 6.40
N GLN A 82 -6.19 22.42 7.68
CA GLN A 82 -7.12 22.67 8.78
C GLN A 82 -7.06 24.10 9.32
N CYS A 83 -5.87 24.72 9.39
CA CYS A 83 -5.69 26.04 10.01
C CYS A 83 -4.86 27.04 9.20
N GLY A 84 -4.33 26.66 8.04
CA GLY A 84 -3.53 27.51 7.15
C GLY A 84 -2.08 27.75 7.59
N GLN A 85 -1.67 27.32 8.79
CA GLN A 85 -0.30 27.46 9.29
C GLN A 85 0.69 26.49 8.63
N GLY A 86 1.97 26.53 8.98
CA GLY A 86 2.96 25.62 8.41
C GLY A 86 2.70 24.12 8.68
N VAL A 87 3.17 23.29 7.75
CA VAL A 87 3.31 21.84 7.95
C VAL A 87 4.79 21.49 8.03
N GLU A 88 5.11 20.63 8.98
CA GLU A 88 6.44 20.08 9.21
C GLU A 88 6.42 18.56 9.10
N ALA A 89 7.58 17.97 8.80
CA ALA A 89 7.70 16.56 8.48
C ALA A 89 8.84 15.89 9.24
N ASN A 90 8.63 14.64 9.60
CA ASN A 90 9.66 13.76 10.16
C ASN A 90 9.59 12.38 9.49
N VAL A 91 10.35 11.41 9.98
CA VAL A 91 10.37 10.05 9.41
C VAL A 91 9.00 9.36 9.48
N ALA A 92 8.18 9.68 10.49
CA ALA A 92 6.86 9.06 10.67
C ALA A 92 5.78 9.66 9.76
N GLY A 93 5.86 10.95 9.46
CA GLY A 93 4.81 11.65 8.74
C GLY A 93 4.96 13.15 8.70
N PHE A 94 3.81 13.80 8.61
CA PHE A 94 3.61 15.23 8.45
C PHE A 94 2.62 15.70 9.52
N GLN A 95 2.89 16.84 10.14
CA GLN A 95 2.02 17.43 11.16
C GLN A 95 1.97 18.95 11.04
N CYS A 96 0.93 19.56 11.60
CA CYS A 96 0.86 21.01 11.69
C CYS A 96 1.87 21.57 12.70
N SER A 97 2.63 22.58 12.31
CA SER A 97 3.60 23.26 13.19
C SER A 97 2.94 24.07 14.31
N ALA A 98 1.67 24.47 14.14
CA ALA A 98 0.89 25.22 15.14
C ALA A 98 0.05 24.31 16.06
N GLY A 99 0.12 22.98 15.91
CA GLY A 99 -0.54 22.04 16.82
C GLY A 99 -2.07 21.96 16.70
N CYS A 100 -2.66 22.28 15.53
CA CYS A 100 -4.11 22.23 15.35
C CYS A 100 -4.71 20.80 15.33
N GLY A 101 -3.88 19.76 15.38
CA GLY A 101 -4.29 18.36 15.34
C GLY A 101 -4.17 17.68 13.96
N PHE A 102 -3.87 18.43 12.90
CA PHE A 102 -3.62 17.83 11.58
C PHE A 102 -2.37 16.95 11.62
N THR A 103 -2.54 15.67 11.28
CA THR A 103 -1.48 14.69 11.13
C THR A 103 -1.73 13.84 9.89
N LEU A 104 -0.64 13.48 9.19
CA LEU A 104 -0.68 12.66 7.99
C LEU A 104 0.51 11.69 8.02
N ARG A 105 0.25 10.39 7.82
CA ARG A 105 1.32 9.39 7.75
C ARG A 105 2.18 9.59 6.50
N ARG A 106 3.48 9.30 6.61
CA ARG A 106 4.40 9.36 5.46
C ARG A 106 4.07 8.34 4.38
N GLU A 107 3.48 7.21 4.78
CA GLU A 107 3.09 6.13 3.87
C GLU A 107 1.60 6.19 3.53
N ILE A 108 1.28 6.25 2.24
CA ILE A 108 -0.09 6.22 1.70
C ILE A 108 -0.21 5.01 0.77
N ALA A 109 -1.10 4.07 1.07
CA ALA A 109 -1.30 2.83 0.31
C ALA A 109 0.04 2.12 -0.03
N THR A 110 0.86 1.92 0.99
CA THR A 110 2.22 1.32 0.97
C THR A 110 3.26 2.06 0.12
N ARG A 111 2.97 3.29 -0.29
CA ARG A 111 3.91 4.17 -1.01
C ARG A 111 4.41 5.24 -0.05
N GLN A 112 5.73 5.36 0.06
CA GLN A 112 6.37 6.44 0.83
C GLN A 112 6.26 7.76 0.06
N MET A 113 5.74 8.79 0.71
CA MET A 113 5.57 10.12 0.13
C MET A 113 6.79 11.00 0.40
N THR A 114 7.23 11.75 -0.61
CA THR A 114 8.30 12.74 -0.45
C THR A 114 7.75 14.04 0.14
N ASN A 115 8.62 14.85 0.74
CA ASN A 115 8.23 16.17 1.25
C ASN A 115 7.72 17.07 0.11
N GLN A 116 8.27 16.96 -1.09
CA GLN A 116 7.84 17.73 -2.27
C GLN A 116 6.46 17.31 -2.79
N GLU A 117 6.14 16.02 -2.76
CA GLU A 117 4.83 15.51 -3.17
C GLU A 117 3.73 15.99 -2.23
N ILE A 118 3.97 15.94 -0.91
CA ILE A 118 3.03 16.46 0.08
C ILE A 118 2.96 17.99 0.02
N ALA A 119 4.09 18.68 -0.19
CA ALA A 119 4.08 20.12 -0.38
C ALA A 119 3.21 20.52 -1.58
N THR A 120 3.31 19.78 -2.68
CA THR A 120 2.46 19.98 -3.85
C THR A 120 1.00 19.72 -3.49
N LEU A 121 0.69 18.52 -2.97
CA LEU A 121 -0.67 18.12 -2.59
C LEU A 121 -1.38 19.14 -1.69
N LEU A 122 -0.68 19.69 -0.69
CA LEU A 122 -1.23 20.66 0.26
C LEU A 122 -1.34 22.08 -0.32
N LYS A 123 -0.51 22.46 -1.30
CA LYS A 123 -0.55 23.77 -1.95
C LYS A 123 -1.58 23.86 -3.07
N THR A 124 -1.58 22.88 -3.96
CA THR A 124 -2.43 22.85 -5.16
C THR A 124 -3.76 22.15 -4.90
N GLY A 125 -3.86 21.36 -3.83
CA GLY A 125 -5.00 20.51 -3.53
C GLY A 125 -4.92 19.12 -4.19
N GLU A 126 -3.99 18.91 -5.13
CA GLU A 126 -3.79 17.63 -5.81
C GLU A 126 -2.36 17.39 -6.30
N CYS A 127 -1.95 16.12 -6.35
CA CYS A 127 -0.66 15.68 -6.83
C CYS A 127 -0.87 14.56 -7.86
N THR A 128 -0.58 14.87 -9.13
CA THR A 128 -0.81 14.01 -10.30
C THR A 128 0.44 13.17 -10.63
N GLY A 129 0.27 12.14 -11.48
CA GLY A 129 1.39 11.34 -11.99
C GLY A 129 2.06 10.42 -10.97
N LEU A 130 1.43 10.18 -9.83
CA LEU A 130 1.97 9.31 -8.79
C LEU A 130 1.78 7.83 -9.15
N LYS A 131 2.87 7.09 -9.04
CA LYS A 131 2.94 5.67 -9.42
C LYS A 131 3.26 4.76 -8.25
N GLY A 132 2.81 3.51 -8.36
CA GLY A 132 3.26 2.43 -7.48
C GLY A 132 2.52 2.30 -6.15
N PHE A 133 1.29 2.81 -6.02
CA PHE A 133 0.43 2.50 -4.89
C PHE A 133 0.03 1.03 -4.92
N TYR A 134 -0.21 0.41 -3.75
CA TYR A 134 -0.66 -0.98 -3.67
C TYR A 134 -2.07 -1.09 -3.07
N SER A 135 -2.95 -1.80 -3.77
CA SER A 135 -4.29 -2.13 -3.25
C SER A 135 -4.27 -3.50 -2.60
N ALA A 136 -4.40 -3.56 -1.27
CA ALA A 136 -4.55 -4.83 -0.55
C ALA A 136 -5.81 -5.61 -0.99
N LYS A 137 -6.89 -4.91 -1.34
CA LYS A 137 -8.15 -5.49 -1.83
C LYS A 137 -7.97 -6.21 -3.17
N ASN A 138 -7.30 -5.55 -4.11
CA ASN A 138 -7.14 -6.05 -5.49
C ASN A 138 -5.79 -6.77 -5.71
N LYS A 139 -4.94 -6.83 -4.67
CA LYS A 139 -3.58 -7.41 -4.66
C LYS A 139 -2.71 -6.93 -5.84
N ARG A 140 -2.88 -5.68 -6.27
CA ARG A 140 -2.20 -5.12 -7.44
C ARG A 140 -1.69 -3.71 -7.18
N LYS A 141 -0.66 -3.33 -7.92
CA LYS A 141 -0.19 -1.95 -7.98
C LYS A 141 -1.07 -1.12 -8.90
N PHE A 142 -1.20 0.16 -8.60
CA PHE A 142 -1.93 1.12 -9.42
C PHE A 142 -1.27 2.50 -9.36
N ASP A 143 -1.55 3.30 -10.38
CA ASP A 143 -1.16 4.69 -10.48
C ASP A 143 -2.42 5.54 -10.31
N ALA A 144 -2.29 6.68 -9.65
CA ALA A 144 -3.43 7.53 -9.32
C ALA A 144 -2.98 8.95 -8.99
N THR A 145 -3.88 9.90 -9.18
CA THR A 145 -3.74 11.26 -8.64
C THR A 145 -4.24 11.28 -7.20
N LEU A 146 -3.48 11.88 -6.29
CA LEU A 146 -3.95 12.17 -4.94
C LEU A 146 -4.58 13.55 -4.90
N PHE A 147 -5.69 13.71 -4.20
CA PHE A 147 -6.25 15.02 -3.89
C PHE A 147 -6.73 15.07 -2.45
N ILE A 148 -6.79 16.27 -1.88
CA ILE A 148 -7.26 16.49 -0.50
C ILE A 148 -8.66 17.10 -0.52
N GLU A 149 -9.55 16.54 0.29
CA GLU A 149 -10.90 17.05 0.51
C GLU A 149 -11.11 17.28 2.01
N GLY A 150 -11.13 18.55 2.42
CA GLY A 150 -11.03 18.91 3.83
C GLY A 150 -9.67 18.48 4.41
N THR A 151 -9.67 17.44 5.24
CA THR A 151 -8.46 16.83 5.82
C THR A 151 -8.20 15.40 5.33
N GLU A 152 -9.05 14.86 4.47
CA GLU A 152 -8.95 13.49 3.97
C GLU A 152 -8.24 13.45 2.61
N ILE A 153 -7.35 12.46 2.44
CA ILE A 153 -6.70 12.19 1.15
C ILE A 153 -7.53 11.16 0.39
N LYS A 154 -7.86 11.49 -0.85
CA LYS A 154 -8.61 10.64 -1.78
C LYS A 154 -7.82 10.39 -3.05
N PHE A 155 -8.19 9.30 -3.74
CA PHE A 155 -7.60 8.91 -5.01
C PHE A 155 -8.54 9.31 -6.15
N ARG A 156 -8.00 9.99 -7.14
CA ARG A 156 -8.63 10.17 -8.46
C ARG A 156 -7.89 9.30 -9.45
N PHE A 157 -8.63 8.40 -10.08
CA PHE A 157 -8.12 7.57 -11.16
C PHE A 157 -8.44 8.27 -12.47
N GLU A 158 -7.44 8.45 -13.32
CA GLU A 158 -7.70 8.90 -14.69
C GLU A 158 -8.58 7.85 -15.38
N GLU A 159 -9.66 8.29 -16.01
CA GLU A 159 -10.48 7.41 -16.82
C GLU A 159 -9.64 6.93 -18.00
N GLN A 160 -9.37 5.63 -18.04
CA GLN A 160 -8.69 5.07 -19.19
C GLN A 160 -9.55 5.23 -20.45
N PRO A 161 -8.94 5.59 -21.59
CA PRO A 161 -9.66 5.79 -22.84
C PRO A 161 -10.42 4.52 -23.21
N GLN A 162 -11.72 4.67 -23.46
CA GLN A 162 -12.54 3.60 -24.02
C GLN A 162 -12.43 3.68 -25.55
N THR A 163 -12.07 2.57 -26.17
CA THR A 163 -11.98 2.51 -27.64
C THR A 163 -13.27 1.88 -28.18
N SER A 164 -14.07 2.66 -28.91
CA SER A 164 -15.26 2.15 -29.59
C SER A 164 -14.86 1.04 -30.58
N LEU A 165 -15.53 -0.10 -30.49
CA LEU A 165 -15.38 -1.22 -31.42
C LEU A 165 -16.39 -1.08 -32.56
N SER A 166 -16.07 -1.65 -33.72
CA SER A 166 -16.92 -1.63 -34.91
C SER A 166 -18.13 -2.59 -34.86
N CYS A 167 -18.49 -3.11 -33.68
CA CYS A 167 -19.57 -4.08 -33.51
C CYS A 167 -20.72 -3.54 -32.64
N LYS A 168 -21.91 -4.11 -32.86
CA LYS A 168 -23.13 -3.79 -32.12
C LYS A 168 -23.30 -4.71 -30.91
N CYS A 169 -24.04 -4.22 -29.92
CA CYS A 169 -24.37 -4.97 -28.72
C CYS A 169 -25.38 -6.08 -29.03
N PRO A 170 -25.10 -7.35 -28.70
CA PRO A 170 -26.03 -8.44 -28.93
C PRO A 170 -27.35 -8.37 -28.13
N LYS A 171 -27.45 -7.49 -27.12
CA LYS A 171 -28.67 -7.31 -26.30
C LYS A 171 -29.52 -6.11 -26.69
N CYS A 172 -28.91 -5.04 -27.22
CA CYS A 172 -29.61 -3.76 -27.44
C CYS A 172 -29.19 -3.01 -28.71
N ASP A 173 -28.35 -3.61 -29.56
CA ASP A 173 -27.85 -3.04 -30.83
C ASP A 173 -27.07 -1.71 -30.76
N SER A 174 -26.77 -1.23 -29.55
CA SER A 174 -25.89 -0.07 -29.32
C SER A 174 -24.41 -0.37 -29.58
N THR A 175 -23.54 0.63 -29.48
CA THR A 175 -22.09 0.47 -29.73
C THR A 175 -21.40 -0.26 -28.58
N MET A 176 -20.44 -1.11 -28.91
CA MET A 176 -19.56 -1.76 -27.92
C MET A 176 -18.24 -1.00 -27.82
N ALA A 177 -17.66 -0.91 -26.61
CA ALA A 177 -16.38 -0.26 -26.35
C ALA A 177 -15.43 -1.19 -25.58
N SER A 178 -14.14 -1.09 -25.87
CA SER A 178 -13.08 -1.81 -25.17
C SER A 178 -12.50 -0.96 -24.04
N LYS A 179 -12.41 -1.53 -22.84
CA LYS A 179 -11.82 -0.92 -21.63
C LYS A 179 -11.01 -1.98 -20.88
N GLU A 180 -9.68 -1.85 -20.90
CA GLU A 180 -8.75 -2.86 -20.36
C GLU A 180 -9.03 -4.30 -20.87
N ARG A 181 -9.49 -5.17 -19.97
CA ARG A 181 -9.83 -6.59 -20.21
C ARG A 181 -11.34 -6.83 -20.34
N LEU A 182 -12.10 -5.75 -20.51
CA LEU A 182 -13.54 -5.78 -20.60
C LEU A 182 -13.98 -5.13 -21.92
N VAL A 183 -14.94 -5.75 -22.59
CA VAL A 183 -15.70 -5.13 -23.67
C VAL A 183 -17.12 -4.90 -23.15
N LEU A 184 -17.58 -3.66 -23.17
CA LEU A 184 -18.85 -3.24 -22.55
C LEU A 184 -19.72 -2.47 -23.55
N CYS A 185 -21.03 -2.57 -23.38
CA CYS A 185 -21.97 -1.76 -24.14
C CYS A 185 -22.01 -0.33 -23.57
N THR A 186 -22.18 0.67 -24.44
CA THR A 186 -22.30 2.07 -24.02
C THR A 186 -23.65 2.41 -23.38
N GLU A 187 -24.72 1.66 -23.69
CA GLU A 187 -26.09 2.00 -23.28
C GLU A 187 -26.72 1.00 -22.28
N CYS A 188 -26.26 -0.25 -22.22
CA CYS A 188 -26.82 -1.28 -21.34
C CYS A 188 -25.75 -1.95 -20.46
N ASP A 189 -26.18 -2.83 -19.57
CA ASP A 189 -25.32 -3.54 -18.60
C ASP A 189 -24.51 -4.71 -19.20
N PHE A 190 -24.62 -4.93 -20.52
CA PHE A 190 -23.94 -6.02 -21.19
C PHE A 190 -22.42 -5.82 -21.22
N LYS A 191 -21.70 -6.82 -20.72
CA LYS A 191 -20.24 -6.82 -20.64
C LYS A 191 -19.68 -8.22 -20.88
N VAL A 192 -18.53 -8.27 -21.52
CA VAL A 192 -17.82 -9.50 -21.87
C VAL A 192 -16.35 -9.35 -21.49
N TRP A 193 -15.84 -10.29 -20.70
CA TRP A 193 -14.41 -10.36 -20.39
C TRP A 193 -13.66 -10.94 -21.59
N ARG A 194 -12.59 -10.25 -22.04
CA ARG A 194 -11.74 -10.75 -23.14
C ARG A 194 -10.66 -11.71 -22.69
N GLU A 195 -10.33 -11.74 -21.40
CA GLU A 195 -9.35 -12.70 -20.87
C GLU A 195 -10.02 -14.07 -20.70
N VAL A 196 -9.56 -15.06 -21.45
CA VAL A 196 -10.00 -16.45 -21.37
C VAL A 196 -8.78 -17.33 -21.20
N CYS A 197 -8.72 -18.12 -20.12
CA CYS A 197 -7.59 -19.02 -19.82
C CYS A 197 -6.20 -18.36 -19.96
N LYS A 198 -6.02 -17.19 -19.33
CA LYS A 198 -4.77 -16.38 -19.35
C LYS A 198 -4.32 -15.92 -20.74
N ARG A 199 -5.25 -15.85 -21.70
CA ARG A 199 -5.06 -15.24 -23.02
C ARG A 199 -6.08 -14.10 -23.14
N ASP A 200 -5.59 -12.91 -23.47
CA ASP A 200 -6.43 -11.78 -23.85
C ASP A 200 -6.77 -11.89 -25.35
N LEU A 201 -8.07 -11.88 -25.67
CA LEU A 201 -8.54 -11.80 -27.06
C LEU A 201 -8.32 -10.39 -27.62
N THR A 202 -7.87 -10.32 -28.88
CA THR A 202 -7.68 -9.07 -29.63
C THR A 202 -9.02 -8.39 -29.95
N ASP A 203 -9.00 -7.08 -30.25
CA ASP A 203 -10.21 -6.35 -30.65
C ASP A 203 -10.89 -6.99 -31.88
N ALA A 204 -10.10 -7.47 -32.84
CA ALA A 204 -10.62 -8.17 -34.01
C ALA A 204 -11.28 -9.52 -33.67
N GLU A 205 -10.70 -10.29 -32.73
CA GLU A 205 -11.33 -11.51 -32.22
C GLU A 205 -12.61 -11.18 -31.44
N MET A 206 -12.61 -10.15 -30.60
CA MET A 206 -13.81 -9.73 -29.87
C MET A 206 -14.95 -9.29 -30.79
N VAL A 207 -14.64 -8.52 -31.84
CA VAL A 207 -15.62 -8.14 -32.88
C VAL A 207 -16.20 -9.39 -33.55
N LYS A 208 -15.36 -10.36 -33.93
CA LYS A 208 -15.83 -11.63 -34.51
C LYS A 208 -16.71 -12.40 -33.54
N LEU A 209 -16.32 -12.49 -32.27
CA LEU A 209 -17.05 -13.22 -31.23
C LEU A 209 -18.42 -12.59 -30.95
N LEU A 210 -18.50 -11.26 -30.92
CA LEU A 210 -19.75 -10.52 -30.68
C LEU A 210 -20.70 -10.57 -31.87
N THR A 211 -20.19 -10.55 -33.11
CA THR A 211 -21.02 -10.61 -34.32
C THR A 211 -21.44 -12.02 -34.69
N ALA A 212 -20.51 -12.99 -34.64
CA ALA A 212 -20.77 -14.38 -35.06
C ALA A 212 -21.22 -15.29 -33.91
N GLY A 213 -21.08 -14.86 -32.65
CA GLY A 213 -21.39 -15.65 -31.45
C GLY A 213 -20.37 -16.76 -31.14
N LYS A 214 -19.46 -17.08 -32.08
CA LYS A 214 -18.40 -18.08 -31.93
C LYS A 214 -17.20 -17.82 -32.82
N ILE A 215 -16.04 -18.37 -32.44
CA ILE A 215 -14.82 -18.46 -33.23
C ILE A 215 -14.34 -19.92 -33.15
N ASP A 216 -14.14 -20.57 -34.29
CA ASP A 216 -13.86 -22.01 -34.31
C ASP A 216 -12.45 -22.36 -33.86
N LEU A 217 -11.46 -21.47 -34.04
CA LEU A 217 -10.09 -21.70 -33.59
C LEU A 217 -9.40 -20.41 -33.15
N VAL A 218 -9.03 -20.36 -31.87
CA VAL A 218 -8.17 -19.36 -31.27
C VAL A 218 -6.96 -20.08 -30.67
N LYS A 219 -5.76 -19.61 -31.01
CA LYS A 219 -4.51 -20.27 -30.63
C LYS A 219 -3.98 -19.78 -29.30
N GLY A 220 -3.17 -20.58 -28.60
CA GLY A 220 -2.32 -20.07 -27.51
C GLY A 220 -3.01 -19.77 -26.19
N PHE A 221 -4.08 -20.49 -25.86
CA PHE A 221 -4.59 -20.56 -24.49
C PHE A 221 -3.60 -21.28 -23.58
N LYS A 222 -3.67 -21.03 -22.26
CA LYS A 222 -2.83 -21.73 -21.27
C LYS A 222 -3.69 -22.44 -20.22
N SER A 223 -3.44 -23.74 -20.03
CA SER A 223 -4.14 -24.53 -19.02
C SER A 223 -3.69 -24.16 -17.61
N LYS A 224 -4.38 -24.67 -16.58
CA LYS A 224 -3.95 -24.51 -15.17
C LYS A 224 -2.52 -25.01 -14.94
N MET A 225 -2.09 -26.03 -15.67
CA MET A 225 -0.74 -26.60 -15.63
C MET A 225 0.27 -25.87 -16.55
N GLY A 226 -0.12 -24.76 -17.18
CA GLY A 226 0.75 -23.95 -18.04
C GLY A 226 0.95 -24.48 -19.46
N LYS A 227 0.36 -25.63 -19.83
CA LYS A 227 0.43 -26.17 -21.19
C LYS A 227 -0.35 -25.29 -22.16
N LYS A 228 0.23 -25.00 -23.32
CA LYS A 228 -0.44 -24.26 -24.40
C LYS A 228 -1.40 -25.17 -25.16
N PHE A 229 -2.56 -24.65 -25.51
CA PHE A 229 -3.53 -25.35 -26.36
C PHE A 229 -4.32 -24.35 -27.20
N ASP A 230 -4.95 -24.86 -28.25
CA ASP A 230 -5.81 -24.10 -29.15
C ASP A 230 -7.24 -24.63 -28.99
N ALA A 231 -8.23 -23.74 -29.07
CA ALA A 231 -9.63 -24.10 -28.89
C ALA A 231 -10.54 -23.09 -29.60
N GLY A 232 -11.76 -23.49 -29.92
CA GLY A 232 -12.81 -22.56 -30.27
C GLY A 232 -13.31 -21.81 -29.04
N VAL A 233 -13.95 -20.66 -29.26
CA VAL A 233 -14.61 -19.89 -28.21
C VAL A 233 -16.04 -19.56 -28.64
N LYS A 234 -16.98 -19.64 -27.71
CA LYS A 234 -18.39 -19.29 -27.91
C LYS A 234 -18.85 -18.31 -26.86
N LEU A 235 -19.64 -17.32 -27.27
CA LEU A 235 -20.24 -16.36 -26.36
C LEU A 235 -21.62 -16.85 -25.91
N ASN A 236 -21.83 -16.88 -24.60
CA ASN A 236 -23.15 -17.06 -24.01
C ASN A 236 -23.83 -15.69 -23.88
N LEU A 237 -24.89 -15.48 -24.66
CA LEU A 237 -25.61 -14.20 -24.73
C LEU A 237 -26.38 -13.86 -23.44
N GLY A 238 -26.72 -14.87 -22.62
CA GLY A 238 -27.45 -14.66 -21.38
C GLY A 238 -26.60 -13.94 -20.33
N ASP A 239 -25.43 -14.48 -20.04
CA ASP A 239 -24.54 -14.02 -18.97
C ASP A 239 -23.25 -13.33 -19.44
N GLY A 240 -23.03 -13.24 -20.76
CA GLY A 240 -21.85 -12.60 -21.35
C GLY A 240 -20.56 -13.39 -21.14
N LYS A 241 -20.62 -14.67 -20.74
CA LYS A 241 -19.43 -15.51 -20.56
C LYS A 241 -18.93 -16.07 -21.87
N VAL A 242 -17.60 -16.16 -21.98
CA VAL A 242 -16.92 -16.82 -23.10
C VAL A 242 -16.52 -18.23 -22.67
N GLU A 243 -17.05 -19.22 -23.37
CA GLU A 243 -16.81 -20.64 -23.14
C GLU A 243 -15.88 -21.22 -24.20
N LEU A 244 -15.01 -22.16 -23.79
CA LEU A 244 -14.16 -22.89 -24.73
C LEU A 244 -14.95 -24.02 -25.39
N VAL A 245 -14.87 -24.11 -26.71
CA VAL A 245 -15.45 -25.18 -27.51
C VAL A 245 -14.30 -25.99 -28.11
N PHE A 246 -14.24 -27.27 -27.80
CA PHE A 246 -13.29 -28.20 -28.40
C PHE A 246 -14.02 -28.96 -29.49
N ALA A 247 -13.41 -29.06 -30.68
CA ALA A 247 -13.93 -29.95 -31.70
C ALA A 247 -13.91 -31.40 -31.16
N GLU A 248 -15.01 -32.12 -31.34
CA GLU A 248 -15.05 -33.56 -31.07
C GLU A 248 -13.99 -34.25 -31.94
N ARG A 249 -13.15 -35.06 -31.29
CA ARG A 249 -12.08 -35.83 -31.94
C ARG A 249 -12.63 -37.12 -32.53
#